data_AF-A0A530GN70-F1
#
_entry.id   AF-A0A530GN70-F1
#
_cell.length_a   1.000
_cell.length_b   1.000
_cell.length_c   1.000
_cell.angle_alpha   90.00
_cell.angle_beta   90.00
_cell.angle_gamma   90.00
#
_symmetry.space_group_name_H-M   'P 1'
#
loop_
_entity.id
_entity.type
_entity.pdbx_description
1 polymer ?
#
loop_
_entity_poly.entity_id
_entity_poly.type
_entity_poly.pdbx_seq_one_letter_code
_entity_poly.pdbx_strand_id
1 'polypeptide(L)'
;AFNQRVTPELNGNVKEISADLSLDERSGAGFYTVRVGIPRPELKKLKGLALAPGMPVEAFFSTGNRTMLSYLVKPLADQIDRAFREE
;
A
#
# COMPACT_ATOMS: atom_id res chain seq x y z
N ALA A 1 24.76 6.02 -3.93
CA ALA A 1 23.73 5.13 -3.35
C ALA A 1 23.70 5.37 -1.85
N PHE A 2 22.59 5.88 -1.32
CA PHE A 2 22.50 6.20 0.12
C PHE A 2 22.26 4.92 0.92
N ASN A 3 22.95 4.79 2.06
CA ASN A 3 22.98 3.60 2.90
C ASN A 3 21.58 3.36 3.53
N GLN A 4 20.97 2.20 3.24
CA GLN A 4 19.62 1.78 3.65
C GLN A 4 19.39 1.74 5.18
N ARG A 5 20.43 1.94 6.00
CA ARG A 5 20.39 1.78 7.46
C ARG A 5 19.95 3.01 8.26
N VAL A 6 19.79 4.19 7.64
CA VAL A 6 19.53 5.45 8.38
C VAL A 6 18.43 6.34 7.78
N THR A 7 17.80 5.92 6.68
CA THR A 7 16.69 6.69 6.10
C THR A 7 15.45 6.50 6.98
N PRO A 8 14.90 7.57 7.58
CA PRO A 8 13.74 7.44 8.45
C PRO A 8 12.53 6.94 7.67
N GLU A 9 11.81 5.98 8.24
CA GLU A 9 10.56 5.48 7.69
C GLU A 9 9.51 6.59 7.74
N LEU A 10 8.90 6.88 6.58
CA LEU A 10 7.86 7.89 6.43
C LEU A 10 6.53 7.20 6.22
N ASN A 11 5.54 7.55 7.03
CA ASN A 11 4.18 7.08 6.79
C ASN A 11 3.57 7.88 5.64
N GLY A 12 3.00 7.17 4.67
CA GLY A 12 2.33 7.75 3.52
C GLY A 12 0.92 7.23 3.36
N ASN A 13 0.09 7.95 2.61
CA ASN A 13 -1.25 7.51 2.24
C ASN A 13 -1.32 7.38 0.73
N VAL A 14 -1.87 6.29 0.23
CA VAL A 14 -2.17 6.15 -1.21
C VAL A 14 -3.23 7.18 -1.58
N LYS A 15 -2.91 8.04 -2.55
CA LYS A 15 -3.82 9.07 -3.06
C LYS A 15 -4.52 8.61 -4.32
N GLU A 16 -3.80 7.88 -5.16
CA GLU A 16 -4.27 7.48 -6.48
C GLU A 16 -3.58 6.18 -6.89
N ILE A 17 -4.34 5.31 -7.55
CA ILE A 17 -3.82 4.14 -8.25
C ILE A 17 -4.29 4.31 -9.69
N SER A 18 -3.37 4.22 -10.65
CA SER A 18 -3.72 4.28 -12.07
C SER A 18 -4.72 3.20 -12.42
N ALA A 19 -5.72 3.56 -13.22
CA ALA A 19 -6.73 2.61 -13.71
C ALA A 19 -6.17 1.67 -14.78
N ASP A 20 -5.11 2.09 -15.46
CA ASP A 20 -4.52 1.37 -16.59
C ASP A 20 -3.29 0.56 -16.17
N LEU A 21 -3.20 -0.66 -16.69
CA LEU A 21 -2.02 -1.52 -16.54
C LEU A 21 -0.88 -0.98 -17.41
N SER A 22 0.25 -0.68 -16.81
CA SER A 22 1.48 -0.32 -17.49
C SER A 22 2.38 -1.54 -17.64
N LEU A 23 3.19 -1.58 -18.70
CA LEU A 23 4.12 -2.67 -18.95
C LEU A 23 5.56 -2.16 -18.83
N ASP A 24 6.39 -2.92 -18.11
CA ASP A 24 7.82 -2.68 -18.07
C ASP A 24 8.45 -3.22 -19.36
N GLU A 25 8.99 -2.35 -20.21
CA GLU A 25 9.53 -2.74 -21.53
C GLU A 25 10.70 -3.73 -21.46
N ARG A 26 11.40 -3.79 -20.32
CA ARG A 26 12.59 -4.64 -20.16
C ARG A 26 12.23 -6.05 -19.70
N SER A 27 11.20 -6.19 -18.87
CA SER A 27 10.80 -7.45 -18.24
C SER A 27 9.47 -8.01 -18.76
N GLY A 28 8.66 -7.19 -19.42
CA GLY A 28 7.30 -7.51 -19.82
C GLY A 28 6.30 -7.59 -18.65
N ALA A 29 6.73 -7.25 -17.43
CA ALA A 29 5.89 -7.31 -16.25
C ALA A 29 4.85 -6.18 -16.25
N GLY A 30 3.59 -6.54 -15.98
CA GLY A 30 2.52 -5.58 -15.75
C GLY A 30 2.60 -4.94 -14.37
N PHE A 31 2.45 -3.62 -14.29
CA PHE A 31 2.43 -2.87 -13.05
C PHE A 31 1.37 -1.76 -13.07
N TYR A 32 0.91 -1.38 -11.89
CA TYR A 32 0.05 -0.23 -11.70
C TYR A 32 0.85 0.90 -11.06
N THR A 33 0.72 2.11 -11.58
CA THR A 33 1.36 3.28 -10.97
C THR A 33 0.54 3.73 -9.77
N VAL A 34 1.22 3.98 -8.64
CA VAL A 34 0.59 4.45 -7.40
C VAL A 34 1.18 5.79 -7.02
N ARG A 35 0.33 6.77 -6.72
CA ARG A 35 0.75 8.06 -6.13
C ARG A 35 0.56 8.01 -4.62
N VAL A 36 1.67 8.12 -3.90
CA VAL A 36 1.69 8.17 -2.43
C VAL A 36 1.91 9.59 -1.97
N GLY A 37 1.00 10.09 -1.14
CA GLY A 37 1.12 11.39 -0.50
C GLY A 37 1.72 11.26 0.89
N ILE A 38 2.83 11.95 1.15
CA ILE A 38 3.46 12.01 2.48
C ILE A 38 2.89 13.22 3.24
N PRO A 39 2.27 13.02 4.42
CA PRO A 39 1.79 14.12 5.26
C PRO A 39 2.92 15.07 5.69
N ARG A 40 2.62 16.37 5.78
CA ARG A 40 3.59 17.39 6.26
C ARG A 40 4.24 17.06 7.63
N PRO A 41 3.53 16.48 8.61
CA PRO A 41 4.14 16.08 9.88
C PRO A 41 5.22 15.01 9.72
N GLU A 42 5.05 14.08 8.78
CA GLU A 42 6.01 13.01 8.50
C GLU A 42 7.29 13.58 7.87
N LEU A 43 7.18 14.62 7.03
CA LEU A 43 8.35 15.33 6.50
C LEU A 43 9.24 15.96 7.58
N LYS A 44 8.71 16.25 8.78
CA LYS A 44 9.54 16.75 9.90
C LYS A 44 10.50 15.68 10.42
N LYS A 45 10.21 14.39 10.22
CA LYS A 45 11.09 13.28 10.61
C LYS A 45 12.35 13.20 9.75
N LEU A 46 12.36 13.86 8.59
CA LEU A 46 13.54 13.94 7.72
C LEU A 46 14.68 14.78 8.33
N LYS A 47 14.46 15.51 9.45
CA LYS A 47 15.48 16.28 10.19
C LYS A 47 16.40 17.14 9.30
N GLY A 48 15.86 17.71 8.22
CA GLY A 48 16.61 18.56 7.28
C GLY A 48 17.16 17.83 6.04
N LEU A 49 16.91 16.53 5.87
CA LEU A 49 17.17 15.82 4.61
C LEU A 49 16.17 16.29 3.54
N ALA A 50 16.70 16.87 2.47
CA ALA A 50 15.91 17.25 1.30
C ALA A 50 15.73 16.03 0.38
N LEU A 51 14.47 15.68 0.08
CA LEU A 51 14.16 14.68 -0.93
C LEU A 51 14.44 15.28 -2.32
N ALA A 52 15.23 14.58 -3.13
CA ALA A 52 15.56 14.98 -4.50
C ALA A 52 14.95 13.99 -5.51
N PRO A 53 14.52 14.45 -6.70
CA PRO A 53 14.09 13.57 -7.77
C PRO A 53 15.16 12.55 -8.14
N GLY A 54 14.76 11.32 -8.47
CA GLY A 54 15.68 10.23 -8.80
C GLY A 54 16.27 9.50 -7.60
N MET A 55 15.93 9.92 -6.37
CA MET A 55 16.27 9.17 -5.16
C MET A 55 15.47 7.86 -5.14
N PRO A 56 16.12 6.68 -5.08
CA PRO A 56 15.41 5.41 -4.97
C PRO A 56 14.71 5.33 -3.62
N VAL A 57 13.51 4.77 -3.63
CA VAL A 57 12.70 4.55 -2.44
C VAL A 57 12.18 3.12 -2.43
N GLU A 58 12.06 2.54 -1.25
CA GLU A 58 11.29 1.31 -1.05
C GLU A 58 10.01 1.68 -0.31
N ALA A 59 8.88 1.18 -0.82
CA ALA A 59 7.58 1.40 -0.24
C ALA A 59 6.93 0.06 0.10
N PHE A 60 6.44 -0.06 1.33
CA PHE A 60 5.69 -1.23 1.78
C PHE A 60 4.21 -0.85 1.88
N PHE A 61 3.37 -1.51 1.08
CA PHE A 61 1.93 -1.28 1.08
C PHE A 61 1.23 -2.33 1.96
N SER A 62 0.60 -1.88 3.04
CA SER A 62 -0.30 -2.74 3.81
C SER A 62 -1.67 -2.78 3.11
N THR A 63 -1.93 -3.84 2.35
CA THR A 63 -3.17 -4.00 1.55
C THR A 63 -4.38 -4.50 2.35
N GLY A 64 -4.24 -4.70 3.66
CA GLY A 64 -5.36 -4.96 4.55
C GLY A 64 -4.93 -5.26 5.99
N ASN A 65 -5.74 -4.84 6.94
CA ASN A 65 -5.74 -5.44 8.27
C ASN A 65 -6.44 -6.79 8.14
N ARG A 66 -5.69 -7.88 8.00
CA ARG A 66 -6.25 -9.20 8.36
C ARG A 66 -6.49 -9.19 9.86
N THR A 67 -7.61 -8.64 10.30
CA THR A 67 -8.06 -8.75 11.68
C THR A 67 -8.47 -10.20 11.89
N MET A 68 -7.98 -10.90 12.91
CA MET A 68 -8.39 -12.29 13.20
C MET A 68 -9.91 -12.42 13.24
N LEU A 69 -10.62 -11.38 13.70
CA LEU A 69 -12.09 -11.30 13.68
C LEU A 69 -12.70 -11.62 12.30
N SER A 70 -12.07 -11.21 11.20
CA SER A 70 -12.52 -11.51 9.82
C SER A 70 -12.58 -13.00 9.49
N TYR A 71 -11.81 -13.85 10.18
CA TYR A 71 -11.92 -15.31 10.06
C TYR A 71 -13.06 -15.90 10.89
N LEU A 72 -13.45 -15.26 11.99
CA LEU A 72 -14.53 -15.72 12.85
C LEU A 72 -15.92 -15.39 12.27
N VAL A 73 -16.10 -14.20 11.70
CA VAL A 73 -17.42 -13.76 11.19
C VAL A 73 -17.75 -14.28 9.79
N LYS A 74 -16.76 -14.63 8.97
CA LYS A 74 -16.98 -15.13 7.61
C LYS A 74 -17.86 -16.39 7.54
N PRO A 75 -17.59 -17.47 8.30
CA PRO A 75 -18.45 -18.65 8.28
C PRO A 75 -19.86 -18.39 8.80
N LEU A 76 -20.05 -17.44 9.72
CA LEU A 76 -21.38 -17.10 10.27
C LEU A 76 -22.23 -16.35 9.22
N ALA A 77 -21.65 -15.38 8.53
CA ALA A 77 -22.30 -14.70 7.42
C ALA A 77 -22.65 -15.68 6.29
N ASP A 78 -21.72 -16.58 5.93
CA ASP A 78 -21.94 -17.61 4.90
C ASP A 78 -23.01 -18.67 5.28
N GLN A 79 -23.35 -18.81 6.57
CA GLN A 79 -24.46 -19.69 7.00
C GLN A 79 -25.80 -18.97 6.95
N ILE A 80 -25.85 -17.70 7.36
CA ILE A 80 -27.04 -16.86 7.27
C ILE A 80 -27.49 -16.76 5.80
N ASP A 81 -26.56 -16.48 4.89
CA ASP A 81 -26.85 -16.28 3.46
C ASP A 81 -27.30 -17.55 2.72
N ARG A 82 -27.02 -18.74 3.29
CA ARG A 82 -27.55 -20.03 2.82
C ARG A 82 -28.92 -20.34 3.40
N ALA A 83 -29.13 -20.05 4.68
CA ALA A 83 -30.42 -20.28 5.35
C ALA A 83 -31.58 -19.45 4.77
N PHE A 84 -31.28 -18.32 4.13
CA PHE A 84 -32.26 -17.47 3.45
C PHE A 84 -32.47 -17.79 1.95
N ARG A 85 -31.78 -18.79 1.39
CA ARG A 85 -31.96 -19.24 -0.02
C ARG A 85 -32.71 -20.57 -0.16
N GLU A 86 -33.05 -21.22 0.95
CA GLU A 86 -34.01 -22.32 1.00
C GLU A 86 -35.35 -21.80 1.55
N GLU A 87 -36.07 -21.04 0.71
CA GLU A 87 -37.54 -20.95 0.67
C GLU A 87 -37.93 -20.81 -0.81
#